data_AF-A0A0Q6K9S4-F1
#
_entry.id   AF-A0A0Q6K9S4-F1
#
_cell.length_a   1.000
_cell.length_b   1.000
_cell.length_c   1.000
_cell.angle_alpha   90.00
_cell.angle_beta   90.00
_cell.angle_gamma   90.00
#
_symmetry.space_group_name_H-M   'P 1'
#
loop_
_entity.id
_entity.type
_entity.pdbx_description
1 polymer ?
#
loop_
_entity_poly.entity_id
_entity_poly.type
_entity_poly.pdbx_seq_one_letter_code
_entity_poly.pdbx_strand_id
1 'polypeptide(L)'
;MVDLGEQLKMRLDALEFDQHMRAVLRSHKPLVARLLPPLILRSLERLRLIDPSADAATPELIAQLAAAEEAHFLLLFDGDFADAYIRSHQNLHLLEKQTGLGVRARVAVAAALIPAIAIRTRLRHLLRPRRFAQDLELIHEVLALEGGLALAHVNYALLREHRQHGAALDQATVTLKTRIGSLDQAISGAVEQFIETADETTRATTFIGEQIAGMTRAAGLMQERAIQTASATEQMSANIAEIEQRARQSLGIATRAVDDAEAMNAAITQLRDSTTKIGTVLGLIADIAAQTNLLALNATIEAARAGEAGRGFAVVASEVKSLATQTAHATHDISTQMAEFAASAEDCSQHAASIARTVGEIRLDSEAISAAVAQQSQVTSAIAHDASDVAGFAEQALSSARAVDDSLERTAKALNHANRVASQMALRVGEAEATVSSTLSALRNAS
;
A
#
# COMPACT_ATOMS: atom_id res chain seq x y z
N MET A 1 -41.42 -21.39 -47.83
CA MET A 1 -42.19 -22.62 -47.53
C MET A 1 -42.56 -23.19 -48.87
N VAL A 2 -42.32 -24.47 -49.12
CA VAL A 2 -42.89 -25.07 -50.34
C VAL A 2 -44.38 -25.20 -50.08
N ASP A 3 -45.17 -24.48 -50.87
CA ASP A 3 -46.60 -24.64 -50.84
C ASP A 3 -46.90 -26.01 -51.46
N LEU A 4 -47.28 -26.97 -50.61
CA LEU A 4 -47.60 -28.32 -51.04
C LEU A 4 -48.77 -28.31 -52.04
N GLY A 5 -49.68 -27.32 -51.91
CA GLY A 5 -50.76 -27.08 -52.86
C GLY A 5 -50.27 -26.61 -54.22
N GLU A 6 -49.23 -25.77 -54.27
CA GLU A 6 -48.60 -25.32 -55.52
C GLU A 6 -47.88 -26.47 -56.24
N GLN A 7 -47.11 -27.28 -55.50
CA GLN A 7 -46.44 -28.48 -56.05
C GLN A 7 -47.44 -29.51 -56.58
N LEU A 8 -48.53 -29.73 -55.84
CA LEU A 8 -49.61 -30.61 -56.26
C LEU A 8 -50.29 -30.09 -57.53
N LYS A 9 -50.61 -28.80 -57.58
CA LYS A 9 -51.21 -28.16 -58.75
C LYS A 9 -50.32 -28.30 -59.98
N MET A 10 -49.03 -27.98 -59.89
CA MET A 10 -48.08 -28.13 -60.99
C MET A 10 -48.03 -29.55 -61.54
N ARG A 11 -48.10 -30.56 -60.67
CA ARG A 11 -48.05 -31.97 -61.08
C ARG A 11 -49.37 -32.44 -61.71
N LEU A 12 -50.50 -31.96 -61.21
CA LEU A 12 -51.82 -32.25 -61.81
C LEU A 12 -51.98 -31.57 -63.17
N ASP A 13 -51.50 -30.32 -63.31
CA ASP A 13 -51.47 -29.60 -64.58
C ASP A 13 -50.57 -30.34 -65.60
N ALA A 14 -49.43 -30.90 -65.17
CA ALA A 14 -48.55 -31.70 -66.02
C ALA A 14 -49.13 -33.05 -66.45
N LEU A 15 -50.08 -33.61 -65.70
CA LEU A 15 -50.84 -34.80 -66.08
C LEU A 15 -52.07 -34.46 -66.95
N GLU A 16 -52.32 -33.17 -67.22
CA GLU A 16 -53.56 -32.70 -67.85
C GLU A 16 -54.82 -33.25 -67.15
N PHE A 17 -54.77 -33.34 -65.81
CA PHE A 17 -55.76 -34.06 -65.02
C PHE A 17 -57.18 -33.47 -65.17
N ASP A 18 -58.07 -34.18 -65.84
CA ASP A 18 -59.39 -33.69 -66.21
C ASP A 18 -60.54 -34.39 -65.48
N GLN A 19 -61.77 -34.00 -65.82
CA GLN A 19 -62.99 -34.59 -65.25
C GLN A 19 -63.19 -36.06 -65.65
N HIS A 20 -62.65 -36.49 -66.80
CA HIS A 20 -62.72 -37.86 -67.27
C HIS A 20 -61.82 -38.78 -66.43
N MET A 21 -60.57 -38.37 -66.21
CA MET A 21 -59.60 -39.06 -65.35
C MET A 21 -60.13 -39.19 -63.92
N ARG A 22 -60.74 -38.13 -63.37
CA ARG A 22 -61.44 -38.16 -62.08
C ARG A 22 -62.54 -39.24 -62.04
N ALA A 23 -63.35 -39.35 -63.10
CA ALA A 23 -64.40 -40.36 -63.17
C ALA A 23 -63.82 -41.79 -63.23
N VAL A 24 -62.70 -41.99 -63.93
CA VAL A 24 -61.99 -43.28 -64.01
C VAL A 24 -61.48 -43.70 -62.62
N LEU A 25 -60.84 -42.80 -61.88
CA LEU A 25 -60.38 -43.08 -60.51
C LEU A 25 -61.55 -43.44 -59.58
N ARG A 26 -62.64 -42.68 -59.62
CA ARG A 26 -63.84 -42.95 -58.81
C ARG A 26 -64.46 -44.31 -59.10
N SER A 27 -64.45 -44.74 -60.37
CA SER A 27 -64.97 -46.05 -60.76
C SER A 27 -64.17 -47.22 -60.16
N HIS A 28 -62.88 -47.01 -59.86
CA HIS A 28 -61.99 -48.00 -59.25
C HIS A 28 -61.99 -47.94 -57.71
N LYS A 29 -62.46 -46.84 -57.09
CA LYS A 29 -62.50 -46.66 -55.63
C LYS A 29 -63.13 -47.83 -54.86
N PRO A 30 -64.29 -48.41 -55.25
CA PRO A 30 -64.89 -49.52 -54.50
C PRO A 30 -64.05 -50.81 -54.52
N LEU A 31 -63.28 -51.02 -55.60
CA LEU A 31 -62.35 -52.13 -55.69
C LEU A 31 -61.14 -51.86 -54.80
N VAL A 32 -60.57 -50.66 -54.89
CA VAL A 32 -59.41 -50.24 -54.11
C VAL A 32 -59.69 -50.31 -52.62
N ALA A 33 -60.86 -49.86 -52.16
CA ALA A 33 -61.28 -49.98 -50.75
C ALA A 33 -61.28 -51.42 -50.23
N ARG A 34 -61.51 -52.41 -51.09
CA ARG A 34 -61.44 -53.84 -50.70
C ARG A 34 -60.01 -54.39 -50.73
N LEU A 35 -59.13 -53.79 -51.53
CA LEU A 35 -57.75 -54.25 -51.72
C LEU A 35 -56.77 -53.60 -50.75
N LEU A 36 -57.00 -52.35 -50.34
CA LEU A 36 -56.06 -51.58 -49.53
C LEU A 36 -55.74 -52.21 -48.16
N PRO A 37 -56.69 -52.60 -47.30
CA PRO A 37 -56.37 -53.07 -45.96
C PRO A 37 -55.37 -54.24 -45.91
N PRO A 38 -55.56 -55.35 -46.67
CA PRO A 38 -54.60 -56.45 -46.65
C PRO A 38 -53.29 -56.13 -47.38
N LEU A 39 -53.28 -55.15 -48.30
CA LEU A 39 -52.06 -54.73 -49.00
C LEU A 39 -51.17 -53.86 -48.12
N ILE A 40 -51.78 -52.92 -47.39
CA ILE A 40 -51.08 -52.02 -46.47
C ILE A 40 -50.35 -52.83 -45.40
N LEU A 41 -51.06 -53.72 -44.70
CA LEU A 41 -50.45 -54.57 -43.68
C LEU A 41 -49.26 -55.37 -44.22
N ARG A 42 -49.42 -55.99 -45.40
CA ARG A 42 -48.36 -56.78 -46.05
C ARG A 42 -47.18 -55.92 -46.51
N SER A 43 -47.43 -54.70 -46.97
CA SER A 43 -46.37 -53.78 -47.40
C SER A 43 -45.58 -53.25 -46.21
N LEU A 44 -46.26 -52.91 -45.11
CA LEU A 44 -45.62 -52.50 -43.86
C LEU A 44 -44.81 -53.64 -43.23
N GLU A 45 -45.35 -54.86 -43.16
CA GLU A 45 -44.60 -56.05 -42.70
C GLU A 45 -43.34 -56.29 -43.54
N ARG A 46 -43.44 -56.18 -44.87
CA ARG A 46 -42.29 -56.34 -45.76
C ARG A 46 -41.23 -55.27 -45.56
N LEU A 47 -41.62 -54.02 -45.34
CA LEU A 47 -40.67 -52.94 -45.09
C LEU A 47 -39.95 -53.12 -43.75
N ARG A 48 -40.64 -53.61 -42.71
CA ARG A 48 -40.01 -53.96 -41.44
C ARG A 48 -38.93 -55.03 -41.57
N LEU A 49 -39.10 -56.00 -42.48
CA LEU A 49 -38.07 -57.00 -42.76
C LEU A 49 -36.84 -56.42 -43.47
N ILE A 50 -36.99 -55.31 -44.18
CA ILE A 50 -35.94 -54.71 -45.02
C ILE A 50 -35.23 -53.57 -44.27
N ASP A 51 -35.90 -52.90 -43.34
CA ASP A 51 -35.39 -51.75 -42.61
C ASP A 51 -35.46 -51.97 -41.08
N PRO A 52 -34.34 -52.33 -40.43
CA PRO A 52 -34.28 -52.57 -38.98
C PRO A 52 -34.66 -51.34 -38.14
N SER A 53 -34.62 -50.13 -38.72
CA SER A 53 -35.02 -48.91 -38.01
C SER A 53 -36.53 -48.83 -37.74
N ALA A 54 -37.33 -49.63 -38.45
CA ALA A 54 -38.78 -49.70 -38.29
C ALA A 54 -39.23 -50.53 -37.08
N ASP A 55 -38.35 -51.27 -36.42
CA ASP A 55 -38.67 -52.06 -35.23
C ASP A 55 -38.81 -51.22 -33.95
N ALA A 56 -38.43 -49.94 -34.00
CA ALA A 56 -38.63 -49.00 -32.91
C ALA A 56 -40.08 -48.47 -32.82
N ALA A 57 -40.91 -48.66 -33.85
CA ALA A 57 -42.28 -48.16 -33.88
C ALA A 57 -43.24 -49.05 -33.08
N THR A 58 -44.08 -48.45 -32.24
CA THR A 58 -45.07 -49.20 -31.47
C THR A 58 -46.15 -49.81 -32.39
N PRO A 59 -46.72 -50.98 -32.04
CA PRO A 59 -47.82 -51.57 -32.80
C PRO A 59 -49.00 -50.61 -33.00
N GLU A 60 -49.27 -49.74 -32.02
CA GLU A 60 -50.30 -48.71 -32.08
C GLU A 60 -49.98 -47.65 -33.13
N LEU A 61 -48.73 -47.17 -33.19
CA LEU A 61 -48.31 -46.19 -34.20
C LEU A 61 -48.34 -46.77 -35.62
N ILE A 62 -47.98 -48.05 -35.77
CA ILE A 62 -48.09 -48.77 -37.04
C ILE A 62 -49.56 -48.90 -37.47
N ALA A 63 -50.47 -49.19 -36.53
CA ALA A 63 -51.91 -49.25 -36.81
C ALA A 63 -52.47 -47.88 -37.22
N GLN A 64 -52.01 -46.80 -36.57
CA GLN A 64 -52.36 -45.43 -36.95
C GLN A 64 -51.84 -45.06 -38.35
N LEU A 65 -50.59 -45.43 -38.66
CA LEU A 65 -50.02 -45.26 -40.00
C LEU A 65 -50.84 -46.03 -41.05
N ALA A 66 -51.16 -47.31 -40.79
CA ALA A 66 -51.93 -48.13 -41.71
C ALA A 66 -53.32 -47.55 -41.99
N ALA A 67 -54.03 -47.07 -40.95
CA ALA A 67 -55.33 -46.42 -41.11
C ALA A 67 -55.23 -45.08 -41.87
N ALA A 68 -54.17 -44.30 -41.61
CA ALA A 68 -53.91 -43.05 -42.32
C ALA A 68 -53.55 -43.29 -43.79
N GLU A 69 -52.76 -44.32 -44.11
CA GLU A 69 -52.48 -44.75 -45.48
C GLU A 69 -53.77 -45.15 -46.18
N GLU A 70 -54.60 -45.98 -45.57
CA GLU A 70 -55.87 -46.40 -46.16
C GLU A 70 -56.76 -45.20 -46.51
N ALA A 71 -56.97 -44.30 -45.56
CA ALA A 71 -57.74 -43.08 -45.78
C ALA A 71 -57.13 -42.20 -46.88
N HIS A 72 -55.80 -42.05 -46.90
CA HIS A 72 -55.09 -41.24 -47.87
C HIS A 72 -55.18 -41.80 -49.29
N PHE A 73 -54.94 -43.09 -49.47
CA PHE A 73 -55.07 -43.74 -50.78
C PHE A 73 -56.52 -43.68 -51.27
N LEU A 74 -57.53 -43.81 -50.40
CA LEU A 74 -58.92 -43.64 -50.81
C LEU A 74 -59.24 -42.22 -51.32
N LEU A 75 -58.60 -41.19 -50.78
CA LEU A 75 -58.72 -39.81 -51.27
C LEU A 75 -58.12 -39.63 -52.67
N LEU A 76 -57.04 -40.35 -53.02
CA LEU A 76 -56.52 -40.37 -54.40
C LEU A 76 -57.60 -40.82 -55.39
N PHE A 77 -58.37 -41.85 -55.02
CA PHE A 77 -59.44 -42.40 -55.86
C PHE A 77 -60.76 -41.62 -55.80
N ASP A 78 -60.89 -40.61 -54.92
CA ASP A 78 -61.93 -39.58 -55.08
C ASP A 78 -61.63 -38.65 -56.27
N GLY A 79 -60.36 -38.62 -56.69
CA GLY A 79 -59.83 -37.73 -57.72
C GLY A 79 -59.95 -36.26 -57.34
N ASP A 80 -60.21 -35.96 -56.07
CA ASP A 80 -60.39 -34.60 -55.53
C ASP A 80 -59.19 -34.19 -54.67
N PHE A 81 -58.22 -33.59 -55.34
CA PHE A 81 -56.93 -33.17 -54.77
C PHE A 81 -57.03 -31.81 -54.05
N ALA A 82 -58.05 -31.66 -53.21
CA ALA A 82 -58.33 -30.44 -52.43
C ALA A 82 -57.69 -30.50 -51.03
N ASP A 83 -58.06 -29.58 -50.13
CA ASP A 83 -57.46 -29.44 -48.80
C ASP A 83 -57.47 -30.73 -47.95
N ALA A 84 -58.50 -31.58 -48.11
CA ALA A 84 -58.59 -32.84 -47.39
C ALA A 84 -57.43 -33.80 -47.76
N TYR A 85 -57.07 -33.83 -49.04
CA TYR A 85 -55.93 -34.61 -49.54
C TYR A 85 -54.59 -34.03 -49.05
N ILE A 86 -54.41 -32.70 -49.12
CA ILE A 86 -53.22 -32.00 -48.62
C ILE A 86 -52.99 -32.26 -47.12
N ARG A 87 -54.03 -32.13 -46.29
CA ARG A 87 -53.95 -32.42 -44.85
C ARG A 87 -53.63 -33.89 -44.59
N SER A 88 -54.25 -34.80 -45.35
CA SER A 88 -53.98 -36.22 -45.25
C SER A 88 -52.52 -36.55 -45.61
N HIS A 89 -51.97 -35.92 -46.66
CA HIS A 89 -50.57 -36.07 -47.06
C HIS A 89 -49.59 -35.59 -45.97
N GLN A 90 -49.88 -34.45 -45.35
CA GLN A 90 -49.08 -33.89 -44.25
C GLN A 90 -49.14 -34.76 -43.00
N ASN A 91 -50.33 -35.24 -42.62
CA ASN A 91 -50.50 -36.16 -41.50
C ASN A 91 -49.73 -37.46 -41.74
N LEU A 92 -49.82 -37.99 -42.96
CA LEU A 92 -49.12 -39.21 -43.33
C LEU A 92 -47.59 -39.03 -43.27
N HIS A 93 -47.07 -37.88 -43.72
CA HIS A 93 -45.64 -37.55 -43.58
C HIS A 93 -45.16 -37.54 -42.11
N LEU A 94 -45.97 -37.03 -41.18
CA LEU A 94 -45.63 -37.03 -39.75
C LEU A 94 -45.58 -38.46 -39.19
N LEU A 95 -46.58 -39.29 -39.48
CA LEU A 95 -46.64 -40.67 -39.02
C LEU A 95 -45.52 -41.53 -39.63
N GLU A 96 -45.20 -41.34 -40.91
CA GLU A 96 -44.06 -41.97 -41.58
C GLU A 96 -42.72 -41.60 -40.94
N LYS A 97 -42.56 -40.34 -40.52
CA LYS A 97 -41.36 -39.89 -39.81
C LYS A 97 -41.26 -40.51 -38.42
N GLN A 98 -42.37 -40.55 -37.68
CA GLN A 98 -42.41 -41.12 -36.33
C GLN A 98 -42.20 -42.64 -36.32
N THR A 99 -42.66 -43.34 -37.35
CA THR A 99 -42.48 -44.80 -37.48
C THR A 99 -41.09 -45.21 -37.97
N GLY A 100 -40.27 -44.28 -38.46
CA GLY A 100 -38.97 -44.57 -39.07
C GLY A 100 -39.03 -45.19 -40.47
N LEU A 101 -40.22 -45.59 -40.94
CA LEU A 101 -40.43 -46.18 -42.27
C LEU A 101 -40.28 -45.15 -43.40
N GLY A 102 -40.57 -43.87 -43.10
CA GLY A 102 -40.51 -42.79 -44.07
C GLY A 102 -41.45 -42.99 -45.26
N VAL A 103 -41.21 -42.23 -46.33
CA VAL A 103 -42.01 -42.29 -47.57
C VAL A 103 -42.02 -43.67 -48.24
N ARG A 104 -41.13 -44.59 -47.83
CA ARG A 104 -41.05 -45.96 -48.35
C ARG A 104 -42.34 -46.73 -48.09
N ALA A 105 -43.00 -46.51 -46.95
CA ALA A 105 -44.30 -47.10 -46.61
C ALA A 105 -45.33 -46.83 -47.71
N ARG A 106 -45.54 -45.56 -47.99
CA ARG A 106 -46.45 -45.08 -49.02
C ARG A 106 -46.08 -45.57 -50.41
N VAL A 107 -44.80 -45.52 -50.78
CA VAL A 107 -44.32 -46.01 -52.10
C VAL A 107 -44.55 -47.52 -52.24
N ALA A 108 -44.34 -48.31 -51.19
CA ALA A 108 -44.58 -49.75 -51.21
C ALA A 108 -46.07 -50.09 -51.36
N VAL A 109 -46.96 -49.35 -50.70
CA VAL A 109 -48.41 -49.50 -50.87
C VAL A 109 -48.84 -49.14 -52.30
N ALA A 110 -48.37 -48.00 -52.81
CA ALA A 110 -48.64 -47.57 -54.18
C ALA A 110 -48.18 -48.61 -55.22
N ALA A 111 -46.95 -49.12 -55.08
CA ALA A 111 -46.39 -50.14 -55.97
C ALA A 111 -47.14 -51.48 -55.89
N ALA A 112 -47.63 -51.88 -54.70
CA ALA A 112 -48.39 -53.11 -54.52
C ALA A 112 -49.83 -53.01 -55.04
N LEU A 113 -50.39 -51.81 -55.10
CA LEU A 113 -51.79 -51.57 -55.49
C LEU A 113 -52.02 -51.80 -56.99
N ILE A 114 -51.08 -51.39 -57.85
CA ILE A 114 -51.18 -51.54 -59.32
C ILE A 114 -51.38 -53.00 -59.76
N PRO A 115 -50.50 -53.97 -59.40
CA PRO A 115 -50.68 -55.36 -59.78
C PRO A 115 -51.94 -55.97 -59.13
N ALA A 116 -52.32 -55.52 -57.94
CA ALA A 116 -53.53 -56.00 -57.27
C ALA A 116 -54.82 -55.58 -58.00
N ILE A 117 -54.88 -54.33 -58.48
CA ILE A 117 -55.98 -53.84 -59.34
C ILE A 117 -55.97 -54.63 -60.65
N ALA A 118 -54.82 -54.71 -61.34
CA ALA A 118 -54.69 -55.37 -62.63
C ALA A 118 -55.17 -56.84 -62.60
N ILE A 119 -54.76 -57.61 -61.59
CA ILE A 119 -55.17 -59.02 -61.43
C ILE A 119 -56.68 -59.15 -61.21
N ARG A 120 -57.29 -58.24 -60.44
CA ARG A 120 -58.71 -58.31 -60.07
C ARG A 120 -59.65 -57.83 -61.18
N THR A 121 -59.20 -56.92 -62.04
CA THR A 121 -60.00 -56.41 -63.16
C THR A 121 -59.73 -57.15 -64.48
N ARG A 122 -58.67 -57.97 -64.59
CA ARG A 122 -58.28 -58.67 -65.84
C ARG A 122 -59.43 -59.38 -66.58
N LEU A 123 -60.27 -60.11 -65.85
CA LEU A 123 -61.37 -60.89 -66.45
C LEU A 123 -62.54 -59.99 -66.90
N ARG A 124 -62.74 -58.87 -66.21
CA ARG A 124 -63.81 -57.91 -66.50
C ARG A 124 -63.53 -57.09 -67.76
N HIS A 125 -62.27 -57.00 -68.17
CA HIS A 125 -61.83 -56.20 -69.32
C HIS A 125 -61.31 -57.04 -70.50
N LEU A 126 -61.60 -58.35 -70.55
CA LEU A 126 -61.12 -59.27 -71.59
C LEU A 126 -61.38 -58.80 -73.03
N LEU A 127 -62.50 -58.10 -73.25
CA LEU A 127 -62.95 -57.61 -74.56
C LEU A 127 -62.50 -56.17 -74.88
N ARG A 128 -61.79 -55.48 -73.97
CA ARG A 128 -61.35 -54.08 -74.12
C ARG A 128 -59.93 -53.83 -73.56
N PRO A 129 -58.89 -54.47 -74.12
CA PRO A 129 -57.53 -54.40 -73.59
C PRO A 129 -56.93 -52.98 -73.61
N ARG A 130 -57.28 -52.16 -74.61
CA ARG A 130 -56.80 -50.76 -74.69
C ARG A 130 -57.30 -49.89 -73.52
N ARG A 131 -58.59 -50.01 -73.16
CA ARG A 131 -59.16 -49.24 -72.03
C ARG A 131 -58.58 -49.70 -70.69
N PHE A 132 -58.34 -51.00 -70.54
CA PHE A 132 -57.68 -51.54 -69.34
C PHE A 132 -56.26 -51.00 -69.15
N ALA A 133 -55.48 -50.88 -70.24
CA ALA A 133 -54.15 -50.27 -70.19
C ALA A 133 -54.22 -48.78 -69.81
N GLN A 134 -55.15 -48.02 -70.41
CA GLN A 134 -55.35 -46.60 -70.12
C GLN A 134 -55.77 -46.35 -68.66
N ASP A 135 -56.69 -47.15 -68.12
CA ASP A 135 -57.12 -47.03 -66.72
C ASP A 135 -55.95 -47.32 -65.75
N LEU A 136 -55.13 -48.35 -66.05
CA LEU A 136 -53.96 -48.69 -65.23
C LEU A 136 -52.83 -47.65 -65.36
N GLU A 137 -52.63 -47.08 -66.54
CA GLU A 137 -51.65 -46.02 -66.80
C GLU A 137 -51.99 -44.77 -65.97
N LEU A 138 -53.24 -44.32 -66.01
CA LEU A 138 -53.73 -43.22 -65.17
C LEU A 138 -53.54 -43.49 -63.67
N ILE A 139 -53.91 -44.69 -63.21
CA ILE A 139 -53.76 -45.06 -61.79
C ILE A 139 -52.27 -45.07 -61.40
N HIS A 140 -51.40 -45.59 -62.26
CA HIS A 140 -49.96 -45.55 -62.05
C HIS A 140 -49.43 -44.12 -61.97
N GLU A 141 -49.84 -43.23 -62.89
CA GLU A 141 -49.42 -41.83 -62.91
C GLU A 141 -49.85 -41.07 -61.65
N VAL A 142 -51.07 -41.27 -61.18
CA VAL A 142 -51.57 -40.65 -59.94
C VAL A 142 -50.84 -41.17 -58.70
N LEU A 143 -50.56 -42.47 -58.64
CA LEU A 143 -49.79 -43.08 -57.55
C LEU A 143 -48.31 -42.63 -57.57
N ALA A 144 -47.72 -42.47 -58.77
CA ALA A 144 -46.38 -41.94 -58.94
C ALA A 144 -46.29 -40.46 -58.56
N LEU A 145 -47.32 -39.67 -58.88
CA LEU A 145 -47.45 -38.28 -58.46
C LEU A 145 -47.43 -38.16 -56.94
N GLU A 146 -48.21 -38.99 -56.23
CA GLU A 146 -48.25 -39.04 -54.77
C GLU A 146 -46.87 -39.36 -54.17
N GLY A 147 -46.25 -40.45 -54.62
CA GLY A 147 -44.92 -40.84 -54.15
C GLY A 147 -43.87 -39.75 -54.39
N GLY A 148 -43.92 -39.10 -55.55
CA GLY A 148 -43.02 -38.00 -55.87
C GLY A 148 -43.29 -36.73 -55.05
N LEU A 149 -44.54 -36.44 -54.66
CA LEU A 149 -44.89 -35.29 -53.82
C LEU A 149 -44.36 -35.50 -52.40
N ALA A 150 -44.52 -36.73 -51.88
CA ALA A 150 -44.04 -37.10 -50.56
C ALA A 150 -42.51 -37.06 -50.47
N LEU A 151 -41.81 -37.52 -51.50
CA LEU A 151 -40.35 -37.44 -51.57
C LEU A 151 -39.84 -35.99 -51.63
N ALA A 152 -40.53 -35.12 -52.39
CA ALA A 152 -40.19 -33.70 -52.44
C ALA A 152 -40.33 -33.05 -51.05
N HIS A 153 -41.43 -33.32 -50.33
CA HIS A 153 -41.67 -32.80 -48.99
C HIS A 153 -40.55 -33.18 -48.00
N VAL A 154 -40.11 -34.45 -48.01
CA VAL A 154 -38.98 -34.94 -47.19
C VAL A 154 -37.68 -34.19 -47.52
N ASN A 155 -37.34 -34.07 -48.80
CA ASN A 155 -36.10 -33.42 -49.24
C ASN A 155 -36.07 -31.93 -48.85
N TYR A 156 -37.19 -31.22 -48.98
CA TYR A 156 -37.27 -29.83 -48.57
C TYR A 156 -37.17 -29.64 -47.05
N ALA A 157 -37.71 -30.58 -46.25
CA ALA A 157 -37.58 -30.56 -44.81
C ALA A 157 -36.11 -30.74 -44.36
N LEU A 158 -35.38 -31.69 -44.95
CA LEU A 158 -33.96 -31.93 -44.67
C LEU A 158 -33.08 -30.72 -45.05
N LEU A 159 -33.30 -30.14 -46.23
CA LEU A 159 -32.56 -28.95 -46.67
C LEU A 159 -32.78 -27.75 -45.75
N ARG A 160 -33.97 -27.62 -45.17
CA ARG A 160 -34.28 -26.56 -44.20
C ARG A 160 -33.49 -26.76 -42.90
N GLU A 161 -33.47 -27.97 -42.38
CA GLU A 161 -32.77 -28.32 -41.14
C GLU A 161 -31.25 -28.07 -41.27
N HIS A 162 -30.64 -28.47 -42.40
CA HIS A 162 -29.23 -28.17 -42.66
C HIS A 162 -28.94 -26.67 -42.75
N ARG A 163 -29.81 -25.89 -43.41
CA ARG A 163 -29.64 -24.42 -43.48
C ARG A 163 -29.77 -23.75 -42.12
N GLN A 164 -30.69 -24.23 -41.27
CA GLN A 164 -30.87 -23.70 -39.92
C GLN A 164 -29.67 -24.03 -39.02
N HIS A 165 -29.14 -25.26 -39.10
CA HIS A 165 -27.94 -25.65 -38.37
C HIS A 165 -26.70 -24.88 -38.84
N GLY A 166 -26.51 -24.70 -40.15
CA GLY A 166 -25.40 -23.90 -40.69
C GLY A 166 -25.45 -22.44 -40.22
N ALA A 167 -26.63 -21.80 -40.28
CA ALA A 167 -26.80 -20.43 -39.79
C ALA A 167 -26.55 -20.29 -38.28
N ALA A 168 -26.97 -21.27 -37.47
CA ALA A 168 -26.72 -21.27 -36.03
C ALA A 168 -25.22 -21.43 -35.71
N LEU A 169 -24.52 -22.31 -36.44
CA LEU A 169 -23.07 -22.49 -36.32
C LEU A 169 -22.29 -21.24 -36.73
N ASP A 170 -22.69 -20.58 -37.82
CA ASP A 170 -22.08 -19.30 -38.24
C ASP A 170 -22.29 -18.22 -37.18
N GLN A 171 -23.50 -18.11 -36.62
CA GLN A 171 -23.79 -17.15 -35.56
C GLN A 171 -22.99 -17.43 -34.28
N ALA A 172 -22.86 -18.70 -33.88
CA ALA A 172 -22.04 -19.11 -32.74
C ALA A 172 -20.55 -18.80 -32.99
N THR A 173 -20.06 -19.06 -34.20
CA THR A 173 -18.69 -18.77 -34.65
C THR A 173 -18.38 -17.27 -34.54
N VAL A 174 -19.25 -16.42 -35.08
CA VAL A 174 -19.10 -14.96 -35.00
C VAL A 174 -19.12 -14.50 -33.55
N THR A 175 -20.09 -14.98 -32.75
CA THR A 175 -20.22 -14.59 -31.34
C THR A 175 -18.98 -14.97 -30.53
N LEU A 176 -18.48 -16.18 -30.71
CA LEU A 176 -17.29 -16.66 -30.00
C LEU A 176 -16.04 -15.87 -30.42
N LYS A 177 -15.85 -15.62 -31.71
CA LYS A 177 -14.75 -14.80 -32.22
C LYS A 177 -14.78 -13.37 -31.66
N THR A 178 -15.94 -12.73 -31.63
CA THR A 178 -16.10 -11.39 -31.04
C THR A 178 -15.79 -11.39 -29.55
N ARG A 179 -16.28 -12.37 -28.78
CA ARG A 179 -16.02 -12.46 -27.34
C ARG A 179 -14.53 -12.65 -27.03
N ILE A 180 -13.86 -13.52 -27.78
CA ILE A 180 -12.41 -13.74 -27.61
C ILE A 180 -11.61 -12.51 -28.01
N GLY A 181 -11.94 -11.85 -29.13
CA GLY A 181 -11.29 -10.60 -29.50
C GLY A 181 -11.48 -9.50 -28.44
N SER A 182 -12.67 -9.40 -27.84
CA SER A 182 -12.90 -8.45 -26.75
C SER A 182 -12.13 -8.82 -25.46
N LEU A 183 -11.96 -10.11 -25.18
CA LEU A 183 -11.18 -10.60 -24.05
C LEU A 183 -9.68 -10.32 -24.25
N ASP A 184 -9.18 -10.52 -25.46
CA ASP A 184 -7.80 -10.21 -25.85
C ASP A 184 -7.49 -8.72 -25.71
N GLN A 185 -8.36 -7.85 -26.21
CA GLN A 185 -8.22 -6.41 -26.02
C GLN A 185 -8.25 -6.00 -24.55
N ALA A 186 -9.16 -6.58 -23.75
CA ALA A 186 -9.26 -6.27 -22.33
C ALA A 186 -8.01 -6.72 -21.56
N ILE A 187 -7.47 -7.91 -21.87
CA ILE A 187 -6.27 -8.42 -21.18
C ILE A 187 -5.03 -7.66 -21.65
N SER A 188 -4.89 -7.37 -22.94
CA SER A 188 -3.79 -6.57 -23.47
C SER A 188 -3.76 -5.18 -22.83
N GLY A 189 -4.90 -4.49 -22.76
CA GLY A 189 -5.00 -3.19 -22.08
C GLY A 189 -4.69 -3.27 -20.58
N ALA A 190 -5.14 -4.34 -19.89
CA ALA A 190 -4.81 -4.55 -18.49
C ALA A 190 -3.31 -4.82 -18.26
N VAL A 191 -2.65 -5.54 -19.18
CA VAL A 191 -1.20 -5.82 -19.13
C VAL A 191 -0.40 -4.54 -19.40
N GLU A 192 -0.79 -3.73 -20.38
CA GLU A 192 -0.15 -2.43 -20.66
C GLU A 192 -0.25 -1.50 -19.44
N GLN A 193 -1.44 -1.35 -18.86
CA GLN A 193 -1.64 -0.55 -17.65
C GLN A 193 -0.84 -1.09 -16.46
N PHE A 194 -0.73 -2.42 -16.33
CA PHE A 194 0.07 -3.05 -15.30
C PHE A 194 1.57 -2.73 -15.47
N ILE A 195 2.10 -2.80 -16.70
CA ILE A 195 3.50 -2.48 -17.01
C ILE A 195 3.81 -1.02 -16.67
N GLU A 196 2.93 -0.09 -17.04
CA GLU A 196 3.05 1.33 -16.69
C GLU A 196 3.08 1.54 -15.17
N THR A 197 2.12 0.95 -14.46
CA THR A 197 2.05 1.02 -12.99
C THR A 197 3.28 0.39 -12.33
N ALA A 198 3.80 -0.71 -12.89
CA ALA A 198 4.99 -1.39 -12.39
C ALA A 198 6.27 -0.56 -12.60
N ASP A 199 6.39 0.15 -13.72
CA ASP A 199 7.50 1.08 -13.98
C ASP A 199 7.45 2.27 -13.01
N GLU A 200 6.27 2.88 -12.83
CA GLU A 200 6.06 3.95 -11.85
C GLU A 200 6.43 3.49 -10.44
N THR A 201 5.99 2.30 -10.04
CA THR A 201 6.31 1.73 -8.72
C THR A 201 7.81 1.49 -8.60
N THR A 202 8.47 0.99 -9.64
CA THR A 202 9.92 0.77 -9.67
C THR A 202 10.68 2.09 -9.47
N ARG A 203 10.28 3.14 -10.19
CA ARG A 203 10.85 4.50 -10.03
C ARG A 203 10.64 5.03 -8.63
N ALA A 204 9.45 4.87 -8.06
CA ALA A 204 9.16 5.25 -6.69
C ALA A 204 10.03 4.48 -5.68
N THR A 205 10.18 3.17 -5.84
CA THR A 205 11.04 2.37 -4.94
C THR A 205 12.50 2.77 -5.02
N THR A 206 13.04 3.07 -6.21
CA THR A 206 14.41 3.57 -6.38
C THR A 206 14.60 4.92 -5.69
N PHE A 207 13.66 5.86 -5.88
CA PHE A 207 13.69 7.15 -5.22
C PHE A 207 13.66 7.03 -3.69
N ILE A 208 12.78 6.18 -3.14
CA ILE A 208 12.73 5.94 -1.70
C ILE A 208 14.04 5.33 -1.21
N GLY A 209 14.64 4.39 -1.95
CA GLY A 209 15.95 3.81 -1.62
C GLY A 209 17.06 4.86 -1.50
N GLU A 210 17.11 5.84 -2.41
CA GLU A 210 18.05 6.96 -2.34
C GLU A 210 17.82 7.83 -1.10
N GLN A 211 16.55 8.11 -0.76
CA GLN A 211 16.19 8.87 0.45
C GLN A 211 16.58 8.12 1.72
N ILE A 212 16.36 6.81 1.77
CA ILE A 212 16.76 5.94 2.90
C ILE A 212 18.28 5.92 3.08
N ALA A 213 19.04 5.88 1.99
CA ALA A 213 20.50 5.99 2.04
C ALA A 213 20.94 7.36 2.61
N GLY A 214 20.26 8.44 2.23
CA GLY A 214 20.45 9.78 2.81
C GLY A 214 20.16 9.83 4.31
N MET A 215 19.01 9.28 4.71
CA MET A 215 18.59 9.20 6.12
C MET A 215 19.56 8.39 6.97
N THR A 216 20.05 7.26 6.44
CA THR A 216 21.03 6.40 7.13
C THR A 216 22.34 7.16 7.39
N ARG A 217 22.83 7.92 6.40
CA ARG A 217 24.03 8.78 6.59
C ARG A 217 23.79 9.86 7.63
N ALA A 218 22.65 10.55 7.56
CA ALA A 218 22.30 11.61 8.49
C ALA A 218 22.19 11.08 9.93
N ALA A 219 21.50 9.95 10.13
CA ALA A 219 21.38 9.31 11.43
C ALA A 219 22.75 8.84 11.97
N GLY A 220 23.60 8.27 11.11
CA GLY A 220 24.97 7.91 11.49
C GLY A 220 25.79 9.10 11.97
N LEU A 221 25.70 10.25 11.28
CA LEU A 221 26.34 11.49 11.71
C LEU A 221 25.76 12.03 13.02
N MET A 222 24.43 11.94 13.21
CA MET A 222 23.79 12.35 14.47
C MET A 222 24.29 11.53 15.65
N GLN A 223 24.44 10.20 15.48
CA GLN A 223 25.00 9.31 16.49
C GLN A 223 26.42 9.72 16.88
N GLU A 224 27.27 9.98 15.89
CA GLU A 224 28.66 10.40 16.12
C GLU A 224 28.72 11.73 16.88
N ARG A 225 27.90 12.71 16.46
CA ARG A 225 27.83 14.02 17.11
C ARG A 225 27.30 13.94 18.53
N ALA A 226 26.30 13.11 18.78
CA ALA A 226 25.78 12.85 20.12
C ALA A 226 26.86 12.28 21.06
N ILE A 227 27.65 11.30 20.59
CA ILE A 227 28.77 10.74 21.36
C ILE A 227 29.84 11.82 21.64
N GLN A 228 30.17 12.63 20.64
CA GLN A 228 31.12 13.74 20.81
C GLN A 228 30.61 14.77 21.84
N THR A 229 29.33 15.12 21.80
CA THR A 229 28.71 16.02 22.79
C THR A 229 28.74 15.41 24.18
N ALA A 230 28.41 14.13 24.33
CA ALA A 230 28.48 13.43 25.62
C ALA A 230 29.90 13.48 26.21
N SER A 231 30.92 13.17 25.41
CA SER A 231 32.32 13.26 25.85
C SER A 231 32.72 14.70 26.23
N ALA A 232 32.28 15.71 25.46
CA ALA A 232 32.52 17.10 25.80
C ALA A 232 31.83 17.52 27.12
N THR A 233 30.62 17.00 27.39
CA THR A 233 29.92 17.24 28.66
C THR A 233 30.57 16.55 29.86
N GLU A 234 31.18 15.37 29.67
CA GLU A 234 31.97 14.72 30.72
C GLU A 234 33.20 15.56 31.09
N GLN A 235 33.93 16.07 30.07
CA GLN A 235 35.05 16.98 30.30
C GLN A 235 34.62 18.29 30.97
N MET A 236 33.48 18.85 30.55
CA MET A 236 32.91 20.05 31.17
C MET A 236 32.55 19.79 32.64
N SER A 237 31.97 18.63 32.95
CA SER A 237 31.61 18.24 34.32
C SER A 237 32.84 18.15 35.22
N ALA A 238 33.95 17.62 34.71
CA ALA A 238 35.24 17.59 35.42
C ALA A 238 35.77 19.02 35.70
N ASN A 239 35.70 19.91 34.71
CA ASN A 239 36.13 21.30 34.86
C ASN A 239 35.25 22.05 35.87
N ILE A 240 33.94 21.85 35.85
CA ILE A 240 32.99 22.43 36.80
C ILE A 240 33.34 22.00 38.23
N ALA A 241 33.62 20.70 38.45
CA ALA A 241 34.03 20.19 39.76
C ALA A 241 35.36 20.79 40.24
N GLU A 242 36.33 21.00 39.34
CA GLU A 242 37.60 21.67 39.66
C GLU A 242 37.38 23.15 40.05
N ILE A 243 36.54 23.88 39.30
CA ILE A 243 36.20 25.27 39.62
C ILE A 243 35.51 25.36 40.97
N GLU A 244 34.59 24.43 41.27
CA GLU A 244 33.93 24.35 42.58
C GLU A 244 34.95 24.18 43.71
N GLN A 245 35.89 23.24 43.56
CA GLN A 245 36.95 23.01 44.53
C GLN A 245 37.83 24.26 44.72
N ARG A 246 38.21 24.93 43.63
CA ARG A 246 39.01 26.17 43.68
C ARG A 246 38.25 27.30 44.35
N ALA A 247 36.94 27.44 44.11
CA ALA A 247 36.10 28.44 44.77
C ALA A 247 36.02 28.19 46.29
N ARG A 248 35.82 26.93 46.71
CA ARG A 248 35.84 26.55 48.13
C ARG A 248 37.21 26.82 48.78
N GLN A 249 38.30 26.57 48.07
CA GLN A 249 39.64 26.88 48.55
C GLN A 249 39.86 28.39 48.71
N SER A 250 39.43 29.20 47.75
CA SER A 250 39.49 30.67 47.82
C SER A 250 38.69 31.20 49.01
N LEU A 251 37.50 30.65 49.29
CA LEU A 251 36.69 31.00 50.45
C LEU A 251 37.44 30.72 51.77
N GLY A 252 38.12 29.58 51.86
CA GLY A 252 38.95 29.24 53.03
C GLY A 252 40.19 30.13 53.19
N ILE A 253 40.78 30.60 52.09
CA ILE A 253 41.88 31.59 52.13
C ILE A 253 41.35 32.95 52.58
N ALA A 254 40.22 33.40 52.02
CA ALA A 254 39.59 34.67 52.38
C ALA A 254 39.22 34.71 53.86
N THR A 255 38.62 33.64 54.40
CA THR A 255 38.28 33.55 55.83
C THR A 255 39.51 33.76 56.72
N ARG A 256 40.61 33.06 56.44
CA ARG A 256 41.87 33.25 57.19
C ARG A 256 42.44 34.67 57.06
N ALA A 257 42.33 35.27 55.88
CA ALA A 257 42.81 36.64 55.68
C ALA A 257 41.97 37.69 56.45
N VAL A 258 40.67 37.45 56.66
CA VAL A 258 39.85 38.27 57.57
C VAL A 258 40.36 38.13 59.00
N ASP A 259 40.53 36.90 59.49
CA ASP A 259 41.03 36.63 60.84
C ASP A 259 42.39 37.31 61.09
N ASP A 260 43.31 37.22 60.12
CA ASP A 260 44.63 37.86 60.19
C ASP A 260 44.54 39.40 60.21
N ALA A 261 43.63 39.99 59.41
CA ALA A 261 43.40 41.44 59.40
C ALA A 261 42.79 41.94 60.71
N GLU A 262 41.86 41.19 61.31
CA GLU A 262 41.29 41.49 62.62
C GLU A 262 42.35 41.42 63.73
N ALA A 263 43.20 40.39 63.72
CA ALA A 263 44.31 40.25 64.66
C ALA A 263 45.33 41.39 64.52
N MET A 264 45.65 41.80 63.29
CA MET A 264 46.53 42.93 63.02
C MET A 264 45.94 44.24 63.55
N ASN A 265 44.65 44.49 63.32
CA ASN A 265 43.96 45.68 63.82
C ASN A 265 43.94 45.74 65.37
N ALA A 266 43.75 44.60 66.03
CA ALA A 266 43.82 44.49 67.48
C ALA A 266 45.23 44.82 68.02
N ALA A 267 46.28 44.28 67.38
CA ALA A 267 47.67 44.56 67.75
C ALA A 267 48.05 46.04 67.56
N ILE A 268 47.60 46.67 66.46
CA ILE A 268 47.81 48.09 66.19
C ILE A 268 47.08 48.97 67.23
N THR A 269 45.86 48.58 67.62
CA THR A 269 45.11 49.28 68.67
C THR A 269 45.87 49.22 70.00
N GLN A 270 46.40 48.06 70.38
CA GLN A 270 47.22 47.91 71.58
C GLN A 270 48.54 48.71 71.52
N LEU A 271 49.16 48.79 70.34
CA LEU A 271 50.36 49.60 70.12
C LEU A 271 50.05 51.08 70.33
N ARG A 272 48.96 51.59 69.74
CA ARG A 272 48.50 52.98 69.90
C ARG A 272 48.30 53.32 71.38
N ASP A 273 47.59 52.47 72.12
CA ASP A 273 47.34 52.66 73.55
C ASP A 273 48.65 52.70 74.36
N SER A 274 49.64 51.89 73.97
CA SER A 274 50.97 51.88 74.60
C SER A 274 51.75 53.15 74.30
N THR A 275 51.72 53.64 73.05
CA THR A 275 52.35 54.90 72.64
C THR A 275 51.74 56.10 73.37
N THR A 276 50.41 56.12 73.56
CA THR A 276 49.75 57.18 74.36
C THR A 276 50.20 57.17 75.82
N LYS A 277 50.36 55.99 76.43
CA LYS A 277 50.88 55.87 77.81
C LYS A 277 52.33 56.38 77.90
N ILE A 278 53.18 56.03 76.94
CA ILE A 278 54.57 56.53 76.87
C ILE A 278 54.57 58.06 76.71
N GLY A 279 53.75 58.62 75.83
CA GLY A 279 53.62 60.07 75.65
C GLY A 279 53.23 60.79 76.96
N THR A 280 52.34 60.18 77.76
CA THR A 280 51.97 60.71 79.08
C THR A 280 53.17 60.74 80.04
N VAL A 281 53.99 59.69 80.04
CA VAL A 281 55.21 59.61 80.87
C VAL A 281 56.26 60.63 80.40
N LEU A 282 56.45 60.79 79.09
CA LEU A 282 57.37 61.79 78.53
C LEU A 282 56.96 63.21 78.91
N GLY A 283 55.65 63.53 78.91
CA GLY A 283 55.14 64.81 79.39
C GLY A 283 55.56 65.09 80.84
N LEU A 284 55.39 64.10 81.73
CA LEU A 284 55.83 64.20 83.13
C LEU A 284 57.36 64.41 83.25
N ILE A 285 58.16 63.72 82.44
CA ILE A 285 59.62 63.87 82.44
C ILE A 285 60.02 65.28 81.98
N ALA A 286 59.35 65.81 80.95
CA ALA A 286 59.58 67.17 80.46
C ALA A 286 59.25 68.21 81.55
N ASP A 287 58.15 68.03 82.28
CA ASP A 287 57.78 68.87 83.42
C ASP A 287 58.82 68.82 84.55
N ILE A 288 59.30 67.62 84.90
CA ILE A 288 60.37 67.43 85.90
C ILE A 288 61.67 68.11 85.44
N ALA A 289 62.05 67.96 84.17
CA ALA A 289 63.24 68.60 83.62
C ALA A 289 63.12 70.14 83.65
N ALA A 290 61.97 70.69 83.30
CA ALA A 290 61.69 72.13 83.39
C ALA A 290 61.77 72.63 84.84
N GLN A 291 61.18 71.90 85.80
CA GLN A 291 61.25 72.22 87.22
C GLN A 291 62.68 72.14 87.76
N THR A 292 63.44 71.13 87.34
CA THR A 292 64.85 70.94 87.72
C THR A 292 65.72 72.06 87.18
N ASN A 293 65.47 72.50 85.93
CA ASN A 293 66.16 73.64 85.32
C ASN A 293 65.89 74.94 86.10
N LEU A 294 64.64 75.17 86.53
CA LEU A 294 64.28 76.31 87.37
C LEU A 294 64.94 76.25 88.76
N LEU A 295 64.98 75.08 89.39
CA LEU A 295 65.68 74.87 90.66
C LEU A 295 67.19 75.13 90.53
N ALA A 296 67.81 74.63 89.47
CA ALA A 296 69.22 74.83 89.18
C ALA A 296 69.55 76.30 88.89
N LEU A 297 68.65 77.02 88.21
CA LEU A 297 68.77 78.46 88.00
C LEU A 297 68.72 79.22 89.33
N ASN A 298 67.76 78.91 90.20
CA ASN A 298 67.69 79.50 91.53
C ASN A 298 68.95 79.22 92.36
N ALA A 299 69.48 78.00 92.30
CA ALA A 299 70.73 77.63 92.97
C ALA A 299 71.94 78.39 92.40
N THR A 300 71.98 78.63 91.08
CA THR A 300 73.04 79.44 90.44
C THR A 300 73.00 80.89 90.92
N ILE A 301 71.80 81.46 91.06
CA ILE A 301 71.60 82.82 91.60
C ILE A 301 72.11 82.89 93.05
N GLU A 302 71.75 81.93 93.90
CA GLU A 302 72.16 81.95 95.31
C GLU A 302 73.66 81.67 95.47
N ALA A 303 74.25 80.82 94.62
CA ALA A 303 75.69 80.62 94.56
C ALA A 303 76.45 81.89 94.15
N ALA A 304 75.93 82.65 93.18
CA ALA A 304 76.49 83.95 92.80
C ALA A 304 76.39 84.98 93.95
N ARG A 305 75.30 84.93 94.72
CA ARG A 305 75.07 85.79 95.88
C ARG A 305 76.03 85.52 97.04
N ALA A 306 76.47 84.28 97.19
CA ALA A 306 77.45 83.86 98.21
C ALA A 306 78.91 84.20 97.86
N GLY A 307 79.19 84.75 96.67
CA GLY A 307 80.53 85.18 96.25
C GLY A 307 81.55 84.03 96.16
N GLU A 308 82.77 84.23 96.67
CA GLU A 308 83.85 83.21 96.63
C GLU A 308 83.47 81.92 97.39
N ALA A 309 82.65 82.00 98.44
CA ALA A 309 82.20 80.83 99.20
C ALA A 309 81.22 79.93 98.41
N GLY A 310 80.55 80.48 97.39
CA GLY A 310 79.56 79.77 96.56
C GLY A 310 80.12 79.09 95.31
N ARG A 311 81.42 79.20 95.03
CA ARG A 311 82.04 78.74 93.77
C ARG A 311 81.76 77.26 93.45
N GLY A 312 81.91 76.38 94.43
CA GLY A 312 81.65 74.93 94.26
C GLY A 312 80.16 74.65 94.00
N PHE A 313 79.25 75.36 94.68
CA PHE A 313 77.81 75.28 94.46
C PHE A 313 77.40 75.79 93.07
N ALA A 314 78.05 76.84 92.58
CA ALA A 314 77.81 77.40 91.25
C ALA A 314 78.14 76.39 90.13
N VAL A 315 79.24 75.63 90.27
CA VAL A 315 79.60 74.58 89.32
C VAL A 315 78.55 73.46 89.31
N VAL A 316 78.13 72.99 90.49
CA VAL A 316 77.10 71.95 90.59
C VAL A 316 75.76 72.45 90.03
N ALA A 317 75.35 73.68 90.34
CA ALA A 317 74.11 74.24 89.82
C ALA A 317 74.13 74.39 88.29
N SER A 318 75.27 74.79 87.70
CA SER A 318 75.44 74.83 86.24
C SER A 318 75.36 73.44 85.61
N GLU A 319 75.96 72.43 86.24
CA GLU A 319 75.93 71.04 85.75
C GLU A 319 74.49 70.48 85.78
N VAL A 320 73.76 70.70 86.89
CA VAL A 320 72.35 70.30 87.01
C VAL A 320 71.49 71.01 85.97
N LYS A 321 71.73 72.30 85.72
CA LYS A 321 71.03 73.08 84.68
C LYS A 321 71.27 72.51 83.28
N SER A 322 72.52 72.13 82.98
CA SER A 322 72.91 71.49 81.73
C SER A 322 72.21 70.14 81.55
N LEU A 323 72.26 69.27 82.57
CA LEU A 323 71.57 67.98 82.58
C LEU A 323 70.06 68.13 82.38
N ALA A 324 69.43 69.10 83.04
CA ALA A 324 68.00 69.36 82.91
C ALA A 324 67.63 69.80 81.48
N THR A 325 68.45 70.66 80.87
CA THR A 325 68.27 71.10 79.47
C THR A 325 68.45 69.93 78.50
N GLN A 326 69.48 69.11 78.69
CA GLN A 326 69.72 67.92 77.88
C GLN A 326 68.60 66.89 78.02
N THR A 327 68.05 66.73 79.23
CA THR A 327 66.89 65.86 79.50
C THR A 327 65.64 66.36 78.78
N ALA A 328 65.38 67.67 78.83
CA ALA A 328 64.24 68.26 78.11
C ALA A 328 64.37 68.07 76.59
N HIS A 329 65.57 68.27 76.03
CA HIS A 329 65.83 68.04 74.61
C HIS A 329 65.62 66.58 74.22
N ALA A 330 66.22 65.64 74.97
CA ALA A 330 66.05 64.21 74.71
C ALA A 330 64.57 63.78 74.82
N THR A 331 63.84 64.33 75.78
CA THR A 331 62.40 64.05 75.95
C THR A 331 61.59 64.59 74.78
N HIS A 332 61.94 65.76 74.25
CA HIS A 332 61.31 66.34 73.05
C HIS A 332 61.56 65.49 71.79
N ASP A 333 62.79 65.03 71.60
CA ASP A 333 63.16 64.16 70.47
C ASP A 333 62.37 62.85 70.52
N ILE A 334 62.32 62.20 71.70
CA ILE A 334 61.54 60.97 71.89
C ILE A 334 60.04 61.24 71.67
N SER A 335 59.50 62.37 72.16
CA SER A 335 58.09 62.72 71.94
C SER A 335 57.75 62.90 70.47
N THR A 336 58.65 63.49 69.69
CA THR A 336 58.49 63.63 68.23
C THR A 336 58.46 62.27 67.57
N GLN A 337 59.38 61.38 67.95
CA GLN A 337 59.42 60.02 67.44
C GLN A 337 58.19 59.18 67.85
N MET A 338 57.63 59.40 69.04
CA MET A 338 56.36 58.78 69.45
C MET A 338 55.17 59.26 68.62
N ALA A 339 55.15 60.53 68.22
CA ALA A 339 54.10 61.05 67.33
C ALA A 339 54.19 60.42 65.93
N GLU A 340 55.41 60.25 65.40
CA GLU A 340 55.64 59.52 64.15
C GLU A 340 55.19 58.05 64.24
N PHE A 341 55.51 57.37 65.35
CA PHE A 341 55.02 56.00 65.60
C PHE A 341 53.49 55.91 65.66
N ALA A 342 52.83 56.88 66.31
CA ALA A 342 51.36 56.92 66.38
C ALA A 342 50.74 57.14 65.00
N ALA A 343 51.30 58.03 64.19
CA ALA A 343 50.86 58.25 62.81
C ALA A 343 51.04 56.99 61.96
N SER A 344 52.20 56.32 62.05
CA SER A 344 52.45 55.07 61.31
C SER A 344 51.52 53.94 61.75
N ALA A 345 51.16 53.86 63.04
CA ALA A 345 50.17 52.92 63.54
C ALA A 345 48.78 53.18 62.96
N GLU A 346 48.36 54.44 62.86
CA GLU A 346 47.08 54.82 62.24
C GLU A 346 47.04 54.45 60.74
N ASP A 347 48.11 54.71 60.00
CA ASP A 347 48.22 54.29 58.59
C ASP A 347 48.12 52.77 58.44
N CYS A 348 48.79 52.00 59.31
CA CYS A 348 48.66 50.54 59.34
C CYS A 348 47.22 50.07 59.63
N SER A 349 46.49 50.75 60.52
CA SER A 349 45.08 50.45 60.82
C SER A 349 44.19 50.66 59.59
N GLN A 350 44.38 51.76 58.86
CA GLN A 350 43.64 52.04 57.64
C GLN A 350 43.91 51.00 56.55
N HIS A 351 45.17 50.57 56.40
CA HIS A 351 45.53 49.47 55.50
C HIS A 351 44.89 48.14 55.92
N ALA A 352 44.88 47.82 57.23
CA ALA A 352 44.20 46.62 57.76
C ALA A 352 42.71 46.61 57.39
N ALA A 353 42.02 47.73 57.61
CA ALA A 353 40.60 47.88 57.30
C ALA A 353 40.33 47.77 55.79
N SER A 354 41.24 48.29 54.95
CA SER A 354 41.12 48.14 53.50
C SER A 354 41.31 46.69 53.06
N ILE A 355 42.27 45.96 53.64
CA ILE A 355 42.47 44.53 53.37
C ILE A 355 41.21 43.74 53.75
N ALA A 356 40.65 43.98 54.93
CA ALA A 356 39.42 43.31 55.38
C ALA A 356 38.25 43.53 54.40
N ARG A 357 38.11 44.75 53.86
CA ARG A 357 37.07 45.06 52.86
C ARG A 357 37.28 44.28 51.56
N THR A 358 38.49 44.31 51.00
CA THR A 358 38.84 43.57 49.77
C THR A 358 38.65 42.07 49.94
N VAL A 359 39.00 41.52 51.10
CA VAL A 359 38.76 40.11 51.40
C VAL A 359 37.26 39.80 51.53
N GLY A 360 36.47 40.72 52.08
CA GLY A 360 35.01 40.63 52.09
C GLY A 360 34.41 40.57 50.68
N GLU A 361 34.93 41.34 49.74
CA GLU A 361 34.54 41.29 48.31
C GLU A 361 34.90 39.92 47.70
N ILE A 362 36.11 39.40 47.94
CA ILE A 362 36.54 38.07 47.48
C ILE A 362 35.61 36.96 47.98
N ARG A 363 35.14 37.07 49.24
CA ARG A 363 34.19 36.12 49.82
C ARG A 363 32.87 36.11 49.04
N LEU A 364 32.29 37.29 48.79
CA LEU A 364 31.05 37.43 48.03
C LEU A 364 31.19 36.90 46.60
N ASP A 365 32.30 37.19 45.94
CA ASP A 365 32.60 36.66 44.60
C ASP A 365 32.71 35.13 44.60
N SER A 366 33.34 34.55 45.61
CA SER A 366 33.48 33.09 45.75
C SER A 366 32.12 32.39 45.98
N GLU A 367 31.21 33.03 46.73
CA GLU A 367 29.82 32.58 46.92
C GLU A 367 29.04 32.65 45.60
N ALA A 368 29.17 33.76 44.85
CA ALA A 368 28.54 33.93 43.55
C ALA A 368 29.04 32.90 42.52
N ILE A 369 30.35 32.64 42.49
CA ILE A 369 30.95 31.58 41.65
C ILE A 369 30.37 30.22 42.02
N SER A 370 30.24 29.89 43.30
CA SER A 370 29.69 28.61 43.73
C SER A 370 28.24 28.42 43.26
N ALA A 371 27.42 29.46 43.35
CA ALA A 371 26.05 29.43 42.83
C ALA A 371 26.00 29.25 41.30
N ALA A 372 26.85 29.97 40.56
CA ALA A 372 26.94 29.85 39.11
C ALA A 372 27.42 28.44 38.67
N VAL A 373 28.38 27.86 39.39
CA VAL A 373 28.90 26.50 39.16
C VAL A 373 27.81 25.46 39.39
N ALA A 374 27.00 25.59 40.44
CA ALA A 374 25.86 24.70 40.69
C ALA A 374 24.85 24.73 39.53
N GLN A 375 24.51 25.92 39.02
CA GLN A 375 23.64 26.07 37.85
C GLN A 375 24.27 25.46 36.58
N GLN A 376 25.56 25.72 36.34
CA GLN A 376 26.28 25.14 35.19
C GLN A 376 26.34 23.62 35.24
N SER A 377 26.48 23.03 36.43
CA SER A 377 26.46 21.58 36.62
C SER A 377 25.13 20.98 36.18
N GLN A 378 24.01 21.59 36.60
CA GLN A 378 22.67 21.15 36.21
C GLN A 378 22.48 21.23 34.68
N VAL A 379 22.88 22.34 34.06
CA VAL A 379 22.76 22.52 32.61
C VAL A 379 23.62 21.51 31.85
N THR A 380 24.85 21.27 32.30
CA THR A 380 25.77 20.32 31.67
C THR A 380 25.24 18.88 31.77
N SER A 381 24.65 18.52 32.91
CA SER A 381 23.99 17.21 33.07
C SER A 381 22.77 17.07 32.16
N ALA A 382 21.99 18.14 31.95
CA ALA A 382 20.87 18.12 31.02
C ALA A 382 21.36 17.94 29.56
N ILE A 383 22.42 18.63 29.15
CA ILE A 383 23.00 18.48 27.81
C ILE A 383 23.53 17.04 27.59
N ALA A 384 24.15 16.43 28.61
CA ALA A 384 24.60 15.05 28.54
C ALA A 384 23.43 14.07 28.33
N HIS A 385 22.30 14.31 29.02
CA HIS A 385 21.07 13.54 28.83
C HIS A 385 20.50 13.73 27.41
N ASP A 386 20.38 14.98 26.95
CA ASP A 386 19.88 15.29 25.61
C ASP A 386 20.74 14.64 24.52
N ALA A 387 22.07 14.62 24.70
CA ALA A 387 22.98 13.93 23.80
C ALA A 387 22.70 12.42 23.75
N SER A 388 22.45 11.80 24.91
CA SER A 388 22.06 10.39 24.98
C SER A 388 20.72 10.12 24.27
N ASP A 389 19.73 10.99 24.42
CA ASP A 389 18.44 10.87 23.73
C ASP A 389 18.60 11.00 22.21
N VAL A 390 19.38 11.98 21.74
CA VAL A 390 19.69 12.16 20.31
C VAL A 390 20.39 10.92 19.74
N ALA A 391 21.31 10.32 20.48
CA ALA A 391 21.93 9.05 20.12
C ALA A 391 20.90 7.92 20.00
N GLY A 392 19.96 7.81 20.94
CA GLY A 392 18.87 6.83 20.88
C GLY A 392 17.92 7.05 19.69
N PHE A 393 17.56 8.30 19.39
CA PHE A 393 16.73 8.62 18.22
C PHE A 393 17.43 8.32 16.90
N ALA A 394 18.75 8.57 16.82
CA ALA A 394 19.54 8.20 15.65
C ALA A 394 19.53 6.67 15.41
N GLU A 395 19.66 5.88 16.47
CA GLU A 395 19.58 4.41 16.38
C GLU A 395 18.19 3.93 15.93
N GLN A 396 17.12 4.53 16.45
CA GLN A 396 15.76 4.23 16.01
C GLN A 396 15.51 4.59 14.55
N ALA A 397 16.05 5.73 14.08
CA ALA A 397 15.99 6.13 12.69
C ALA A 397 16.73 5.14 11.78
N LEU A 398 17.90 4.64 12.19
CA LEU A 398 18.64 3.60 11.47
C LEU A 398 17.87 2.28 11.41
N SER A 399 17.21 1.88 12.50
CA SER A 399 16.36 0.68 12.51
C SER A 399 15.17 0.82 11.55
N SER A 400 14.51 1.98 11.59
CA SER A 400 13.40 2.30 10.68
C SER A 400 13.85 2.33 9.22
N ALA A 401 15.04 2.88 8.95
CA ALA A 401 15.65 2.88 7.61
C ALA A 401 15.82 1.46 7.06
N ARG A 402 16.35 0.53 7.88
CA ARG A 402 16.51 -0.89 7.51
C ARG A 402 15.17 -1.58 7.25
N ALA A 403 14.15 -1.29 8.05
CA ALA A 403 12.81 -1.86 7.86
C ALA A 403 12.17 -1.40 6.54
N VAL A 404 12.37 -0.12 6.17
CA VAL A 404 11.92 0.40 4.88
C VAL A 404 12.70 -0.25 3.73
N ASP A 405 14.02 -0.37 3.86
CA ASP A 405 14.88 -1.01 2.83
C ASP A 405 14.45 -2.46 2.55
N ASP A 406 14.20 -3.26 3.58
CA ASP A 406 13.65 -4.62 3.44
C ASP A 406 12.25 -4.63 2.78
N SER A 407 11.41 -3.65 3.10
CA SER A 407 10.10 -3.49 2.45
C SER A 407 10.24 -3.14 0.96
N LEU A 408 11.22 -2.31 0.58
CA LEU A 408 11.52 -2.00 -0.81
C LEU A 408 12.00 -3.24 -1.56
N GLU A 409 12.88 -4.05 -0.96
CA GLU A 409 13.35 -5.30 -1.57
C GLU A 409 12.19 -6.28 -1.81
N ARG A 410 11.29 -6.43 -0.83
CA ARG A 410 10.08 -7.25 -0.98
C ARG A 410 9.16 -6.73 -2.08
N THR A 411 9.01 -5.41 -2.19
CA THR A 411 8.21 -4.77 -3.25
C THR A 411 8.81 -5.02 -4.62
N ALA A 412 10.13 -4.87 -4.78
CA ALA A 412 10.83 -5.16 -6.03
C ALA A 412 10.69 -6.63 -6.45
N LYS A 413 10.77 -7.57 -5.51
CA LYS A 413 10.52 -9.00 -5.78
C LYS A 413 9.08 -9.24 -6.22
N ALA A 414 8.10 -8.62 -5.57
CA ALA A 414 6.69 -8.73 -5.91
C ALA A 414 6.39 -8.19 -7.32
N LEU A 415 6.94 -7.02 -7.68
CA LEU A 415 6.83 -6.44 -9.01
C LEU A 415 7.42 -7.35 -10.09
N ASN A 416 8.61 -7.90 -9.86
CA ASN A 416 9.23 -8.85 -10.78
C ASN A 416 8.39 -10.12 -10.96
N HIS A 417 7.76 -10.61 -9.89
CA HIS A 417 6.84 -11.75 -10.01
C HIS A 417 5.59 -11.40 -10.81
N ALA A 418 4.96 -10.28 -10.50
CA ALA A 418 3.74 -9.84 -11.16
C ALA A 418 3.95 -9.52 -12.65
N ASN A 419 5.08 -8.92 -13.03
CA ASN A 419 5.48 -8.75 -14.44
C ASN A 419 5.55 -10.09 -15.18
N ARG A 420 6.15 -11.13 -14.58
CA ARG A 420 6.19 -12.47 -15.20
C ARG A 420 4.79 -13.04 -15.40
N VAL A 421 3.89 -12.86 -14.42
CA VAL A 421 2.50 -13.34 -14.50
C VAL A 421 1.74 -12.59 -15.60
N ALA A 422 1.89 -11.27 -15.68
CA ALA A 422 1.26 -10.45 -16.72
C ALA A 422 1.70 -10.89 -18.13
N SER A 423 3.01 -11.10 -18.36
CA SER A 423 3.53 -11.60 -19.64
C SER A 423 3.00 -13.00 -19.98
N GLN A 424 2.88 -13.89 -18.98
CA GLN A 424 2.29 -15.22 -19.18
C GLN A 424 0.80 -15.17 -19.54
N MET A 425 0.04 -14.24 -18.94
CA MET A 425 -1.36 -14.04 -19.27
C MET A 425 -1.54 -13.59 -20.72
N ALA A 426 -0.75 -12.61 -21.18
CA ALA A 426 -0.79 -12.15 -22.57
C ALA A 426 -0.52 -13.31 -23.57
N LEU A 427 0.48 -14.15 -23.29
CA LEU A 427 0.78 -15.32 -24.13
C LEU A 427 -0.37 -16.34 -24.16
N ARG A 428 -0.93 -16.69 -23.00
CA ARG A 428 -2.04 -17.67 -22.88
C ARG A 428 -3.29 -17.23 -23.65
N VAL A 429 -3.54 -15.93 -23.71
CA VAL A 429 -4.71 -15.39 -24.43
C VAL A 429 -4.51 -15.48 -25.93
N GLY A 430 -3.32 -15.14 -26.43
CA GLY A 430 -2.97 -15.33 -27.84
C GLY A 430 -3.05 -16.81 -28.28
N GLU A 431 -2.61 -17.74 -27.42
CA GLU A 431 -2.77 -19.19 -27.66
C GLU A 431 -4.24 -19.61 -27.71
N ALA A 432 -5.08 -19.07 -26.81
CA ALA A 432 -6.51 -19.36 -26.77
C ALA A 432 -7.21 -18.84 -28.04
N GLU A 433 -6.88 -17.64 -28.51
CA GLU A 433 -7.40 -17.09 -29.77
C GLU A 433 -7.03 -17.96 -30.97
N ALA A 434 -5.75 -18.34 -31.09
CA ALA A 434 -5.28 -19.21 -32.16
C ALA A 434 -6.00 -20.57 -32.16
N THR A 435 -6.18 -21.16 -30.97
CA THR A 435 -6.88 -22.45 -30.80
C THR A 435 -8.35 -22.33 -31.21
N VAL A 436 -9.03 -21.25 -30.79
CA VAL A 436 -10.43 -21.06 -31.15
C VAL A 436 -10.59 -20.77 -32.64
N SER A 437 -9.73 -19.95 -33.23
CA SER A 437 -9.73 -19.70 -34.67
C SER A 437 -9.54 -20.99 -35.48
N SER A 438 -8.61 -21.85 -35.05
CA SER A 438 -8.36 -23.15 -35.67
C SER A 438 -9.55 -24.11 -35.54
N THR A 439 -10.12 -24.24 -34.34
CA THR A 439 -11.27 -25.13 -34.09
C THR A 439 -12.54 -24.68 -34.81
N LEU A 440 -12.81 -23.37 -34.86
CA LEU A 440 -13.91 -22.81 -35.65
C LEU A 440 -13.74 -23.06 -37.15
N SER A 441 -12.51 -22.93 -37.67
CA SER A 441 -12.20 -23.24 -39.07
C SER A 441 -12.40 -24.73 -39.38
N ALA A 442 -12.01 -25.62 -38.46
CA ALA A 442 -12.21 -27.05 -38.58
C ALA A 442 -13.71 -27.43 -38.56
N LEU A 443 -14.50 -26.83 -37.65
CA LEU A 443 -15.95 -27.05 -37.57
C LEU A 443 -16.67 -26.64 -38.86
N ARG A 444 -16.30 -25.50 -39.44
CA ARG A 444 -16.86 -25.01 -40.70
C ARG A 444 -16.51 -25.89 -41.91
N ASN A 445 -15.35 -26.56 -41.88
CA ASN A 445 -14.97 -27.50 -42.94
C ASN A 445 -15.65 -28.88 -42.79
N ALA A 446 -16.15 -29.20 -41.59
CA ALA A 446 -16.82 -30.46 -41.28
C ALA A 446 -18.35 -30.41 -41.45
N SER A 447 -18.94 -29.21 -41.40
CA SER A 447 -20.35 -28.91 -41.72
C SER A 447 -20.55 -28.69 -43.21
#